data_AF-A0A1F2QHD2-F1
#
_entry.id   AF-A0A1F2QHD2-F1
#
_cell.length_a   1.000
_cell.length_b   1.000
_cell.length_c   1.000
_cell.angle_alpha   90.00
_cell.angle_beta   90.00
_cell.angle_gamma   90.00
#
_symmetry.space_group_name_H-M   'P 1'
#
loop_
_entity.id
_entity.type
_entity.pdbx_description
1 polymer ?
#
loop_
_entity_poly.entity_id
_entity_poly.type
_entity_poly.pdbx_seq_one_letter_code
_entity_poly.pdbx_strand_id
1 'polypeptide(L)'
;MLEADKVMFEIYRDATYTGKYRVVYFTELGDTNKEWEINRAMAGEHFYDGFLKNWRKQEAKAVIDDFIRRLNDGERLTPQQLEERLKEFLPAGPQAEV
;
A
#
# COMPACT_ATOMS: atom_id res chain seq x y z
N MET A 1 20.13 9.91 -9.95
CA MET A 1 19.54 9.50 -8.65
C MET A 1 18.09 9.15 -8.94
N LEU A 2 17.74 7.87 -9.09
CA LEU A 2 16.46 7.39 -9.66
C LEU A 2 15.52 6.75 -8.60
N GLU A 3 16.01 6.52 -7.38
CA GLU A 3 15.25 5.87 -6.30
C GLU A 3 14.21 6.80 -5.65
N ALA A 4 14.30 8.11 -5.85
CA ALA A 4 13.34 9.09 -5.31
C ALA A 4 12.02 9.18 -6.09
N ASP A 5 11.84 8.38 -7.15
CA ASP A 5 10.73 8.54 -8.09
C ASP A 5 9.52 7.62 -7.82
N LYS A 6 9.64 6.76 -6.81
CA LYS A 6 8.61 5.78 -6.46
C LYS A 6 8.27 5.83 -4.98
N VAL A 7 7.00 5.56 -4.66
CA VAL A 7 6.52 5.39 -3.30
C VAL A 7 6.28 3.91 -3.06
N MET A 8 7.07 3.29 -2.18
CA MET A 8 6.88 1.89 -1.78
C MET A 8 5.78 1.80 -0.73
N PHE A 9 4.86 0.86 -0.88
CA PHE A 9 3.76 0.68 0.05
C PHE A 9 3.36 -0.78 0.23
N GLU A 10 2.70 -1.05 1.34
CA GLU A 10 2.12 -2.35 1.70
C GLU A 10 0.72 -2.11 2.26
N ILE A 11 -0.25 -2.87 1.78
CA ILE A 11 -1.59 -3.00 2.33
C ILE A 11 -1.67 -4.34 3.04
N TYR A 12 -2.00 -4.29 4.32
CA TYR A 12 -2.09 -5.46 5.19
C TYR A 12 -3.35 -5.42 6.02
N ARG A 13 -3.81 -6.59 6.47
CA ARG A 13 -4.86 -6.73 7.45
C ARG A 13 -4.24 -6.83 8.85
N ASP A 14 -4.63 -5.94 9.74
CA ASP A 14 -4.20 -5.93 11.14
C ASP A 14 -4.87 -7.11 11.89
N ALA A 15 -4.26 -8.30 11.80
CA ALA A 15 -4.77 -9.52 12.42
C ALA A 15 -4.64 -9.52 13.95
N THR A 16 -3.76 -8.66 14.50
CA THR A 16 -3.42 -8.66 15.92
C THR A 16 -4.43 -7.89 16.77
N TYR A 17 -5.01 -6.79 16.25
CA TYR A 17 -5.82 -5.89 17.08
C TYR A 17 -7.24 -5.64 16.58
N THR A 18 -7.45 -5.50 15.26
CA THR A 18 -8.72 -4.95 14.76
C THR A 18 -9.35 -5.74 13.61
N GLY A 19 -8.60 -6.60 12.94
CA GLY A 19 -9.00 -7.24 11.69
C GLY A 19 -9.17 -6.29 10.51
N LYS A 20 -8.81 -5.00 10.67
CA LYS A 20 -8.97 -3.95 9.65
C LYS A 20 -7.78 -3.90 8.70
N TYR A 21 -8.06 -3.59 7.45
CA TYR A 21 -7.08 -3.29 6.42
C TYR A 21 -6.49 -1.90 6.63
N ARG A 22 -5.18 -1.79 6.40
CA ARG A 22 -4.37 -0.57 6.55
C ARG A 22 -3.33 -0.51 5.45
N VAL A 23 -2.80 0.68 5.19
CA VAL A 23 -1.67 0.90 4.28
C VAL A 23 -0.52 1.57 5.02
N VAL A 24 0.71 1.17 4.70
CA VAL A 24 1.94 1.88 5.10
C VAL A 24 2.68 2.32 3.82
N TYR A 25 3.18 3.56 3.82
CA TYR A 25 3.99 4.11 2.73
C TYR A 25 5.44 4.24 3.21
N PHE A 26 6.24 3.18 3.05
CA PHE A 26 7.56 3.05 3.66
C PHE A 26 8.52 4.19 3.33
N THR A 27 8.51 4.66 2.09
CA THR A 27 9.37 5.77 1.62
C THR A 27 8.93 7.14 2.12
N GLU A 28 7.78 7.23 2.80
CA GLU A 28 7.24 8.46 3.38
C GLU A 28 7.24 8.44 4.92
N LEU A 29 7.77 7.39 5.53
CA LEU A 29 7.97 7.33 6.98
C LEU A 29 9.12 8.23 7.41
N GLY A 30 8.93 8.94 8.52
CA GLY A 30 9.99 9.68 9.20
C GLY A 30 10.65 8.83 10.28
N ASP A 31 11.83 9.22 10.74
CA ASP A 31 12.61 8.41 11.70
C ASP A 31 11.83 8.10 12.99
N THR A 32 10.99 9.04 13.45
CA THR A 32 10.21 8.90 14.68
C THR A 32 9.14 7.80 14.62
N ASN A 33 8.56 7.52 13.44
CA ASN A 33 7.47 6.55 13.31
C ASN A 33 7.84 5.29 12.49
N LYS A 34 9.00 5.30 11.83
CA LYS A 34 9.41 4.27 10.88
C LYS A 34 9.44 2.87 11.48
N GLU A 35 10.15 2.66 12.59
CA GLU A 35 10.26 1.34 13.21
C GLU A 35 8.90 0.80 13.65
N TRP A 36 8.05 1.65 14.24
CA TRP A 36 6.75 1.24 14.71
C TRP A 36 5.81 0.83 13.57
N GLU A 37 5.77 1.62 12.49
CA GLU A 37 4.93 1.33 11.31
C GLU A 37 5.41 0.07 10.57
N ILE A 38 6.73 -0.14 10.45
CA ILE A 38 7.29 -1.35 9.85
C ILE A 38 6.92 -2.57 10.69
N ASN A 39 7.13 -2.53 12.00
CA ASN A 39 6.79 -3.65 12.88
C ASN A 39 5.29 -3.98 12.82
N ARG A 40 4.44 -2.96 12.69
CA ARG A 40 3.00 -3.15 12.56
C ARG A 40 2.62 -3.84 11.25
N ALA A 41 3.20 -3.41 10.13
CA ALA A 41 2.96 -4.04 8.83
C ALA A 41 3.45 -5.49 8.80
N MET A 42 4.64 -5.75 9.37
CA MET A 42 5.22 -7.10 9.48
C MET A 42 4.41 -8.06 10.36
N ALA A 43 3.67 -7.54 11.33
CA ALA A 43 2.76 -8.33 12.18
C ALA A 43 1.38 -8.58 11.51
N GLY A 44 1.08 -7.86 10.43
CA GLY A 44 -0.17 -7.98 9.68
C GLY A 44 -0.17 -9.15 8.71
N GLU A 45 -1.37 -9.50 8.25
CA GLU A 45 -1.53 -10.41 7.10
C GLU A 45 -1.42 -9.59 5.81
N HIS A 46 -0.46 -9.93 4.96
CA HIS A 46 -0.28 -9.30 3.66
C HIS A 46 -1.55 -9.36 2.79
N PHE A 47 -1.87 -8.26 2.11
CA PHE A 47 -2.97 -8.19 1.14
C PHE A 47 -2.50 -7.76 -0.26
N TYR A 48 -1.72 -6.68 -0.36
CA TYR A 48 -1.18 -6.19 -1.63
C TYR A 48 -0.05 -5.19 -1.37
N ASP A 49 1.04 -5.28 -2.13
CA ASP A 49 2.19 -4.38 -2.02
C ASP A 49 2.63 -3.86 -3.40
N GLY A 50 3.51 -2.88 -3.39
CA GLY A 50 4.18 -2.45 -4.61
C GLY A 50 4.67 -1.01 -4.57
N PHE A 51 4.72 -0.41 -5.76
CA PHE A 51 5.28 0.92 -5.97
C PHE A 51 4.30 1.83 -6.72
N LEU A 52 4.19 3.09 -6.28
CA LEU A 52 3.45 4.14 -6.97
C LEU A 52 4.41 5.14 -7.61
N LYS A 53 4.07 5.68 -8.78
CA LYS A 53 4.78 6.83 -9.37
C LYS A 53 4.64 8.05 -8.46
N ASN A 54 5.75 8.73 -8.14
CA ASN A 54 5.75 9.87 -7.21
C ASN A 54 4.90 11.06 -7.73
N TRP A 55 4.90 11.34 -9.03
CA TRP A 55 4.19 12.50 -9.62
C TRP A 55 2.65 12.42 -9.59
N ARG A 56 2.05 11.23 -9.42
CA ARG A 56 0.60 11.03 -9.23
C ARG A 56 0.26 10.30 -7.93
N LYS A 57 1.17 10.34 -6.93
CA LYS A 57 0.99 9.58 -5.69
C LYS A 57 -0.28 9.96 -4.93
N GLN A 58 -0.67 11.23 -4.91
CA GLN A 58 -1.84 11.66 -4.13
C GLN A 58 -3.15 11.07 -4.68
N GLU A 59 -3.29 11.00 -6.01
CA GLU A 59 -4.43 10.34 -6.66
C GLU A 59 -4.43 8.84 -6.37
N ALA A 60 -3.27 8.20 -6.46
CA ALA A 60 -3.13 6.78 -6.15
C ALA A 60 -3.45 6.45 -4.69
N LYS A 61 -3.03 7.29 -3.75
CA LYS A 61 -3.38 7.17 -2.32
C LYS A 61 -4.87 7.30 -2.09
N ALA A 62 -5.55 8.25 -2.74
CA ALA A 62 -6.99 8.38 -2.66
C ALA A 62 -7.73 7.12 -3.15
N VAL A 63 -7.21 6.46 -4.20
CA VAL A 63 -7.74 5.18 -4.70
C VAL A 63 -7.52 4.07 -3.66
N ILE A 64 -6.35 3.99 -3.04
CA ILE A 64 -6.04 3.02 -1.97
C ILE A 64 -6.95 3.26 -0.75
N ASP A 65 -7.12 4.51 -0.33
CA ASP A 65 -7.93 4.89 0.82
C ASP A 65 -9.41 4.50 0.63
N ASP A 66 -9.99 4.77 -0.55
CA ASP A 66 -11.35 4.33 -0.87
C ASP A 66 -11.48 2.81 -0.88
N PHE A 67 -10.49 2.12 -1.46
CA PHE A 67 -10.48 0.66 -1.53
C PHE A 67 -10.40 0.02 -0.14
N ILE A 68 -9.52 0.52 0.73
CA ILE A 68 -9.38 0.07 2.12
C ILE A 68 -10.65 0.36 2.92
N ARG A 69 -11.26 1.53 2.73
CA ARG A 69 -12.54 1.86 3.37
C ARG A 69 -13.59 0.80 3.02
N ARG A 70 -13.75 0.47 1.73
CA ARG A 70 -14.71 -0.54 1.27
C ARG A 70 -14.41 -1.95 1.79
N LEU A 71 -13.14 -2.36 1.81
CA LEU A 71 -12.72 -3.61 2.46
C LEU A 71 -13.13 -3.64 3.94
N ASN A 72 -12.90 -2.54 4.65
CA ASN A 72 -13.24 -2.41 6.07
C ASN A 72 -14.75 -2.28 6.34
N ASP A 73 -15.52 -1.82 5.37
CA ASP A 73 -17.00 -1.81 5.39
C ASP A 73 -17.59 -3.23 5.14
N GLY A 74 -16.73 -4.23 4.87
CA GLY A 74 -17.11 -5.63 4.68
C GLY A 74 -17.29 -6.04 3.23
N GLU A 75 -16.95 -5.17 2.27
CA GLU A 75 -16.98 -5.52 0.86
C GLU A 75 -15.89 -6.55 0.52
N ARG A 76 -16.26 -7.58 -0.24
CA ARG A 76 -15.34 -8.62 -0.68
C ARG A 76 -14.59 -8.16 -1.92
N LEU A 77 -13.49 -7.44 -1.72
CA LEU A 77 -12.60 -6.99 -2.77
C LEU A 77 -11.33 -7.86 -2.85
N THR A 78 -10.77 -8.02 -4.04
CA THR A 78 -9.55 -8.83 -4.28
C THR A 78 -8.34 -7.96 -4.62
N PRO A 79 -7.11 -8.48 -4.42
CA PRO A 79 -5.89 -7.79 -4.82
C PRO A 79 -5.87 -7.43 -6.32
N GLN A 80 -6.40 -8.29 -7.20
CA GLN A 80 -6.48 -8.00 -8.64
C GLN A 80 -7.36 -6.78 -8.94
N GLN A 81 -8.48 -6.61 -8.23
CA GLN A 81 -9.34 -5.44 -8.41
C GLN A 81 -8.66 -4.14 -7.96
N LEU A 82 -7.77 -4.21 -6.97
CA LEU A 82 -6.94 -3.08 -6.58
C LEU A 82 -5.90 -2.78 -7.66
N GLU A 83 -5.19 -3.79 -8.16
CA GLU A 83 -4.19 -3.65 -9.21
C GLU A 83 -4.77 -3.00 -10.47
N GLU A 84 -5.96 -3.43 -10.90
CA GLU A 84 -6.67 -2.83 -12.04
C GLU A 84 -6.95 -1.34 -11.84
N ARG A 85 -7.35 -0.93 -10.63
CA ARG A 85 -7.58 0.48 -10.27
C ARG A 85 -6.28 1.27 -10.19
N LEU A 86 -5.19 0.63 -9.80
CA LEU A 86 -3.88 1.26 -9.64
C LEU A 86 -3.07 1.32 -10.94
N LYS A 87 -3.45 0.58 -11.98
CA LYS A 87 -2.69 0.38 -13.22
C LYS A 87 -2.06 1.64 -13.82
N GLU A 88 -2.76 2.78 -13.79
CA GLU A 88 -2.21 4.05 -14.31
C GLU A 88 -1.10 4.65 -13.43
N PHE A 89 -1.15 4.37 -12.13
CA PHE A 89 -0.24 4.88 -11.10
C PHE A 89 0.96 3.95 -10.87
N LEU A 90 0.90 2.70 -11.30
CA LEU A 90 2.00 1.74 -11.21
C LEU A 90 3.10 2.06 -12.24
N PRO A 91 4.39 1.88 -11.88
CA PRO A 91 5.49 2.07 -12.81
C PRO A 91 5.42 1.08 -13.98
N ALA A 92 5.88 1.50 -15.16
CA ALA A 92 6.03 0.62 -16.32
C ALA A 92 7.28 -0.24 -16.13
N GLY A 93 7.15 -1.39 -15.47
CA GLY A 93 8.25 -2.34 -15.23
C GLY A 93 7.79 -3.50 -14.35
N PRO A 94 8.51 -4.64 -14.34
CA PRO A 94 8.12 -5.80 -13.55
C PRO A 94 8.00 -5.44 -12.07
N GLN A 95 6.90 -5.85 -11.45
CA GLN A 95 6.60 -5.60 -10.03
C GLN A 95 7.39 -6.53 -9.08
N ALA A 96 8.21 -7.44 -9.62
CA ALA A 96 9.05 -8.34 -8.85
C ALA A 96 10.36 -8.59 -9.63
N GLU A 97 11.48 -8.09 -9.12
CA GLU A 97 12.72 -8.86 -9.23
C GLU A 97 12.72 -9.82 -8.05
N VAL A 98 12.49 -11.11 -8.36
CA VAL A 98 12.71 -12.25 -7.46
C VAL A 98 14.19 -12.56 -7.32
#